data_AF-A0A8T7CSJ7-F1
#
_entry.id   AF-A0A8T7CSJ7-F1
#
_cell.length_a   1.000
_cell.length_b   1.000
_cell.length_c   1.000
_cell.angle_alpha   90.00
_cell.angle_beta   90.00
_cell.angle_gamma   90.00
#
_symmetry.space_group_name_H-M   'P 1'
#
loop_
_entity.id
_entity.type
_entity.pdbx_description
1 polymer ?
#
loop_
_entity_poly.entity_id
_entity_poly.type
_entity_poly.pdbx_seq_one_letter_code
_entity_poly.pdbx_strand_id
1 'polypeptide(L)'
;MLTPPLSFAEKFNYALGDTASNFFFQFFGIFIIYYYTDVYGLSTSAVTTMLLTVKLWDWITDPIMGIIADRTNTRWGKFRPYLLWMSV
;
A
#
# COMPACT_ATOMS: atom_id res chain seq x y z
N MET A 1 10.86 20.32 -20.92
CA MET A 1 11.56 19.02 -20.72
C MET A 1 10.66 17.93 -21.27
N LEU A 2 10.97 17.39 -22.45
CA LEU A 2 10.23 16.28 -23.04
C LEU A 2 10.95 14.99 -22.62
N THR A 3 10.43 14.29 -21.63
CA THR A 3 10.93 12.96 -21.28
C THR A 3 10.70 12.02 -22.48
N PRO A 4 11.70 11.22 -22.89
CA PRO A 4 11.51 10.25 -23.96
C PRO A 4 10.37 9.28 -23.62
N PRO A 5 9.60 8.80 -24.62
CA PRO A 5 8.52 7.84 -24.37
C PRO A 5 9.09 6.57 -23.73
N LEU A 6 8.47 6.11 -22.64
CA LEU A 6 8.87 4.91 -21.91
C LEU A 6 8.87 3.68 -22.83
N SER A 7 9.95 2.90 -22.74
CA SER A 7 10.11 1.65 -23.49
C SER A 7 9.04 0.65 -23.10
N PHE A 8 8.67 -0.23 -24.04
CA PHE A 8 7.73 -1.33 -23.75
C PHE A 8 8.22 -2.20 -22.58
N ALA A 9 9.53 -2.43 -22.49
CA ALA A 9 10.13 -3.19 -21.39
C ALA A 9 9.96 -2.50 -20.02
N GLU A 10 10.08 -1.17 -19.97
CA GLU A 10 9.87 -0.40 -18.73
C GLU A 10 8.41 -0.46 -18.28
N LYS A 11 7.47 -0.35 -19.22
CA LYS A 11 6.02 -0.48 -18.94
C LYS A 11 5.67 -1.87 -18.45
N PHE A 12 6.22 -2.90 -19.10
CA PHE A 12 5.97 -4.29 -18.73
C PHE A 12 6.52 -4.62 -17.33
N ASN A 13 7.76 -4.24 -17.04
CA ASN A 13 8.37 -4.44 -15.73
C ASN A 13 7.64 -3.68 -14.62
N TYR A 14 7.22 -2.44 -14.91
CA TYR A 14 6.40 -1.66 -13.98
C TYR A 14 5.06 -2.34 -13.70
N ALA A 15 4.36 -2.79 -14.74
CA ALA A 15 3.07 -3.49 -14.60
C ALA A 15 3.22 -4.81 -13.84
N LEU A 16 4.31 -5.57 -14.05
CA LEU A 16 4.61 -6.78 -13.31
C LEU A 16 4.81 -6.52 -11.81
N GLY A 17 5.60 -5.50 -11.46
CA GLY A 17 5.82 -5.10 -10.07
C GLY A 17 4.54 -4.61 -9.40
N ASP A 18 3.75 -3.80 -10.11
CA ASP A 18 2.45 -3.31 -9.64
C ASP A 18 1.45 -4.47 -9.43
N THR A 19 1.42 -5.44 -10.33
CA THR A 19 0.56 -6.64 -10.22
C THR A 19 0.94 -7.48 -9.00
N ALA A 20 2.23 -7.72 -8.76
CA ALA A 20 2.69 -8.48 -7.60
C ALA A 20 2.29 -7.81 -6.29
N SER A 21 2.45 -6.48 -6.22
CA SER A 21 2.10 -5.69 -5.04
C SER A 21 0.58 -5.70 -4.79
N ASN A 22 -0.21 -5.47 -5.83
CA ASN A 22 -1.68 -5.52 -5.73
C ASN A 22 -2.18 -6.92 -5.35
N PHE A 23 -1.58 -7.98 -5.89
CA PHE A 23 -1.93 -9.34 -5.54
C PHE A 23 -1.71 -9.62 -4.04
N PHE A 24 -0.58 -9.18 -3.50
CA PHE A 24 -0.29 -9.30 -2.07
C PHE A 24 -1.33 -8.56 -1.23
N PHE A 25 -1.58 -7.27 -1.50
CA PHE A 25 -2.57 -6.49 -0.76
C PHE A 25 -3.97 -7.10 -0.84
N GLN A 26 -4.39 -7.54 -2.03
CA GLN A 26 -5.73 -8.10 -2.23
C GLN A 26 -5.89 -9.45 -1.54
N PHE A 27 -4.86 -10.30 -1.58
CA PHE A 27 -4.85 -11.59 -0.91
C PHE A 27 -5.02 -11.41 0.61
N PHE A 28 -4.19 -10.56 1.23
CA PHE A 28 -4.27 -10.31 2.67
C PHE A 28 -5.57 -9.62 3.08
N GLY A 29 -6.07 -8.71 2.25
CA GLY A 29 -7.34 -8.02 2.52
C GLY A 29 -8.52 -8.97 2.66
N ILE A 30 -8.60 -10.00 1.80
CA ILE A 30 -9.67 -11.01 1.88
C ILE A 30 -9.37 -12.04 2.98
N PHE A 31 -8.11 -12.46 3.08
CA PHE A 31 -7.67 -13.47 4.05
C PHE A 31 -7.94 -13.06 5.50
N ILE A 32 -7.72 -11.78 5.85
CA ILE A 32 -7.95 -11.26 7.21
C ILE A 32 -9.41 -11.42 7.64
N ILE A 33 -10.36 -11.13 6.75
CA ILE A 33 -11.80 -11.24 7.06
C ILE A 33 -12.19 -12.70 7.26
N TYR A 34 -11.73 -13.57 6.36
CA TYR A 34 -11.92 -15.03 6.45
C TYR A 34 -11.34 -15.59 7.75
N TYR A 35 -10.09 -15.23 8.07
CA TYR A 35 -9.41 -15.71 9.27
C TYR A 35 -10.16 -15.32 10.55
N TYR A 36 -10.57 -14.05 10.67
CA TYR A 36 -11.26 -13.60 11.87
C TYR A 36 -12.68 -14.16 12.02
N THR A 37 -13.40 -14.36 10.92
CA THR A 37 -14.80 -14.84 10.96
C THR A 37 -14.87 -16.37 11.04
N ASP A 38 -14.16 -17.09 10.16
CA ASP A 38 -14.32 -18.53 9.98
C ASP A 38 -13.33 -19.37 10.79
N VAL A 39 -12.11 -18.86 11.05
CA VAL A 39 -11.09 -19.59 11.83
C VAL A 39 -11.18 -19.22 13.31
N TYR A 40 -11.26 -17.92 13.61
CA TYR A 40 -11.31 -17.42 14.99
C TYR A 40 -12.73 -17.40 15.57
N GLY A 41 -13.76 -17.48 14.73
CA GLY A 41 -15.16 -17.49 15.15
C GLY A 41 -15.66 -16.16 15.72
N LEU A 42 -15.02 -15.04 15.38
CA LEU A 42 -15.48 -13.72 15.82
C LEU A 42 -16.79 -13.35 15.12
N SER A 43 -17.67 -12.63 15.82
CA SER A 43 -18.90 -12.14 15.21
C SER A 43 -18.56 -11.17 14.08
N THR A 44 -19.32 -11.23 12.98
CA THR A 44 -19.13 -10.35 11.82
C THR A 44 -19.20 -8.86 12.21
N SER A 45 -19.99 -8.52 13.23
CA SER A 45 -20.07 -7.15 13.77
C SER A 45 -18.77 -6.69 14.45
N ALA A 46 -18.09 -7.56 15.19
CA ALA A 46 -16.81 -7.25 15.81
C ALA A 46 -15.70 -7.08 14.75
N VAL A 47 -15.65 -7.96 13.75
CA VAL A 47 -14.66 -7.86 12.66
C VAL A 47 -14.86 -6.60 11.83
N THR A 48 -16.11 -6.26 11.51
CA THR A 48 -16.43 -5.06 10.74
C THR A 48 -16.05 -3.78 11.50
N THR A 49 -16.31 -3.73 12.81
CA THR A 49 -15.94 -2.58 13.64
C THR A 49 -14.42 -2.44 13.77
N MET A 50 -13.69 -3.53 13.97
CA MET A 50 -12.21 -3.51 13.96
C MET A 50 -11.66 -3.00 12.63
N LEU A 51 -12.13 -3.54 11.50
CA LEU A 51 -11.67 -3.10 10.18
C LEU A 51 -12.03 -1.64 9.91
N LEU A 52 -13.20 -1.18 10.34
CA LEU A 52 -13.59 0.22 10.23
C LEU A 52 -12.65 1.12 11.03
N THR A 53 -12.27 0.73 12.25
CA THR A 53 -11.28 1.47 13.04
C THR A 53 -9.92 1.54 12.33
N VAL A 54 -9.44 0.44 11.77
CA VAL A 54 -8.19 0.43 10.98
C VAL A 54 -8.29 1.35 9.77
N LYS A 55 -9.42 1.31 9.05
CA LYS A 55 -9.64 2.19 7.89
C LYS A 55 -9.70 3.67 8.25
N LEU A 56 -10.27 4.02 9.40
CA LEU A 56 -10.27 5.40 9.90
C LEU A 56 -8.86 5.85 10.26
N TRP A 57 -8.04 4.95 10.81
CA TRP A 57 -6.64 5.22 11.08
C TRP A 57 -5.86 5.47 9.79
N ASP A 58 -6.01 4.58 8.79
CA ASP A 58 -5.38 4.72 7.46
C ASP A 58 -5.75 6.07 6.82
N TRP A 59 -7.03 6.45 6.90
CA TRP A 59 -7.53 7.73 6.38
C TRP A 59 -6.82 8.96 6.95
N ILE A 60 -6.32 8.88 8.19
CA ILE A 60 -5.55 9.96 8.83
C ILE A 60 -4.06 9.84 8.50
N THR A 61 -3.50 8.62 8.56
CA THR A 61 -2.07 8.42 8.37
C THR A 61 -1.63 8.63 6.93
N ASP A 62 -2.48 8.32 5.95
CA ASP A 62 -2.13 8.43 4.53
C ASP A 62 -1.87 9.89 4.10
N PRO A 63 -2.72 10.87 4.44
CA PRO A 63 -2.42 12.28 4.22
C PRO A 63 -1.17 12.77 4.96
N ILE A 64 -0.97 12.33 6.21
CA ILE A 64 0.20 12.70 7.00
C ILE A 64 1.47 12.23 6.30
N MET A 65 1.50 10.97 5.87
CA MET A 65 2.63 10.41 5.12
C MET A 65 2.83 11.12 3.79
N GLY A 66 1.75 11.52 3.09
CA GLY A 66 1.82 12.35 1.89
C GLY A 66 2.51 13.69 2.15
N ILE A 67 2.12 14.41 3.22
CA ILE A 67 2.72 15.69 3.60
C ILE A 67 4.20 15.52 3.99
N ILE A 68 4.52 14.46 4.74
CA ILE A 68 5.90 14.15 5.13
C ILE A 68 6.73 13.87 3.87
N ALA A 69 6.25 13.03 2.95
CA ALA A 69 6.93 12.72 1.71
C ALA A 69 7.16 13.97 0.83
N ASP A 70 6.17 14.86 0.73
CA ASP A 70 6.29 16.10 -0.04
C ASP A 70 7.31 17.09 0.53
N ARG A 71 7.41 17.15 1.87
CA ARG A 71 8.38 17.99 2.60
C ARG A 71 9.77 17.37 2.70
N THR A 72 9.91 16.08 2.40
CA THR A 72 11.18 15.37 2.44
C THR A 72 12.01 15.67 1.19
N ASN A 73 13.00 16.55 1.31
CA ASN A 73 14.00 16.79 0.26
C ASN A 73 15.34 16.14 0.66
N THR A 74 15.61 14.96 0.10
CA THR A 74 16.90 14.28 0.28
C THR A 74 17.71 14.25 -1.01
N ARG A 75 19.01 13.96 -0.88
CA ARG A 75 19.95 13.83 -2.00
C ARG A 75 19.58 12.73 -3.00
N TRP A 76 18.72 11.78 -2.62
CA TRP A 76 18.27 10.67 -3.47
C TRP A 76 16.86 10.87 -4.08
N GLY A 77 16.25 12.04 -3.85
CA GLY A 77 14.89 12.37 -4.30
C GLY A 77 13.85 12.34 -3.16
N LYS A 78 12.58 12.65 -3.49
CA LYS A 78 11.50 12.77 -2.51
C LYS A 78 10.95 11.41 -2.01
N PHE A 79 10.64 10.49 -2.93
CA PHE A 79 10.00 9.20 -2.60
C PHE A 79 10.97 8.01 -2.47
N ARG A 80 12.16 8.11 -3.07
CA ARG A 80 13.15 7.03 -3.09
C ARG A 80 13.64 6.58 -1.70
N PRO A 81 13.84 7.46 -0.71
CA PRO A 81 14.25 7.02 0.63
C PRO A 81 13.22 6.13 1.31
N TYR A 82 11.92 6.47 1.21
CA TYR A 82 10.84 5.67 1.79
C TYR A 82 10.76 4.30 1.14
N LEU A 83 10.83 4.25 -0.20
CA LEU A 83 10.79 2.98 -0.92
C LEU A 83 12.01 2.08 -0.63
N LEU A 84 13.20 2.66 -0.45
CA LEU A 84 14.43 1.88 -0.19
C LEU A 84 14.56 1.44 1.28
N TRP A 85 14.14 2.26 2.23
CA TRP A 85 14.25 1.96 3.66
C TRP A 85 13.08 1.11 4.17
N MET A 86 11.91 1.20 3.54
CA MET A 86 10.76 0.32 3.81
C MET A 86 10.72 -0.89 2.86
N SER A 87 11.74 -1.08 2.02
CA SER A 87 11.88 -2.31 1.22
C SER A 87 12.33 -3.44 2.14
N VAL A 88 11.36 -4.13 2.74
CA VAL A 88 11.52 -5.46 3.33
C VAL A 88 10.49 -6.37 2.69
#